data_AF-A0A947WL27-F1
#
_entry.id   AF-A0A947WL27-F1
#
_cell.length_a   1.000
_cell.length_b   1.000
_cell.length_c   1.000
_cell.angle_alpha   90.00
_cell.angle_beta   90.00
_cell.angle_gamma   90.00
#
_symmetry.space_group_name_H-M   'P 1'
#
loop_
_entity.id
_entity.type
_entity.pdbx_description
1 polymer ?
#
loop_
_entity_poly.entity_id
_entity_poly.type
_entity_poly.pdbx_seq_one_letter_code
_entity_poly.pdbx_strand_id
1 'polypeptide(L)'
;MPDTYNSILGFLIVVAVLSFFALRKRNESWKGKLIDKKHRELVDDDGDHSGDRWILKFETENRKKKKASVKKQAFDEANIGDTYEKKKGQFTPTKI
;
A
#
# COMPACT_ATOMS: atom_id res chain seq x y z
N MET A 1 9.38 12.17 40.99
CA MET A 1 8.96 11.03 40.16
C MET A 1 7.64 11.22 39.37
N PRO A 2 7.16 12.43 39.01
CA PRO A 2 6.04 12.58 38.06
C PRO A 2 6.47 12.51 36.58
N ASP A 3 7.75 12.77 36.29
CA ASP A 3 8.27 12.84 34.91
C ASP A 3 8.26 11.49 34.19
N THR A 4 8.42 10.39 34.92
CA THR A 4 8.32 9.03 34.38
C THR A 4 6.89 8.67 34.00
N TYR A 5 5.89 9.07 34.79
CA TYR A 5 4.47 8.83 34.48
C TYR A 5 4.05 9.59 33.21
N ASN A 6 4.40 10.87 33.12
CA ASN A 6 4.08 11.69 31.94
C ASN A 6 4.80 11.18 30.68
N SER A 7 6.04 10.69 30.82
CA SER A 7 6.79 10.08 29.71
C SER A 7 6.16 8.76 29.24
N ILE A 8 5.75 7.88 30.17
CA ILE A 8 5.07 6.62 29.84
C ILE A 8 3.71 6.90 29.19
N LEU A 9 2.93 7.84 29.74
CA LEU A 9 1.63 8.23 29.20
C LEU A 9 1.76 8.83 27.79
N GLY A 10 2.74 9.71 27.58
CA GLY A 10 3.06 10.26 26.27
C GLY A 10 3.44 9.18 25.25
N PHE A 11 4.29 8.22 25.64
CA PHE A 11 4.66 7.10 24.79
C PHE A 11 3.46 6.23 24.39
N LEU A 12 2.57 5.91 25.34
CA LEU A 12 1.36 5.13 25.06
C LEU A 12 0.43 5.84 24.07
N ILE A 13 0.27 7.15 24.19
CA ILE A 13 -0.54 7.94 23.25
C ILE A 13 0.07 7.88 21.84
N VAL A 14 1.39 8.03 21.71
CA VAL A 14 2.07 7.94 20.41
C VAL A 14 1.87 6.56 19.77
N VAL A 15 2.05 5.48 20.55
CA VAL A 15 1.84 4.11 20.07
C VAL A 15 0.38 3.89 19.65
N ALA A 16 -0.58 4.39 20.42
CA ALA A 16 -2.01 4.28 20.09
C ALA A 16 -2.35 5.02 18.78
N VAL A 17 -1.82 6.24 18.59
CA VAL A 17 -2.03 7.03 17.37
C VAL A 17 -1.43 6.32 16.16
N LEU A 18 -0.18 5.87 16.23
CA LEU A 18 0.48 5.13 15.14
C LEU A 18 -0.30 3.84 14.79
N SER A 19 -0.75 3.10 15.81
CA SER A 19 -1.55 1.89 15.63
C SER A 19 -2.90 2.18 14.97
N PHE A 20 -3.57 3.26 15.38
CA PHE A 20 -4.84 3.70 14.78
C PHE A 20 -4.69 4.02 13.29
N PHE A 21 -3.65 4.76 12.91
CA PHE A 21 -3.38 5.06 11.49
C PHE A 21 -3.04 3.81 10.67
N ALA A 22 -2.28 2.88 11.24
CA ALA A 22 -1.96 1.61 10.59
C ALA A 22 -3.20 0.75 10.34
N LEU A 23 -4.07 0.62 11.35
CA LEU A 23 -5.33 -0.12 11.26
C LEU A 23 -6.29 0.49 10.24
N ARG A 24 -6.37 1.83 10.18
CA ARG A 24 -7.21 2.54 9.20
C ARG A 24 -6.78 2.26 7.76
N LYS A 25 -5.46 2.22 7.48
CA LYS A 25 -4.93 1.86 6.15
C LYS A 25 -5.20 0.40 5.77
N ARG A 26 -5.14 -0.51 6.74
CA ARG A 26 -5.40 -1.96 6.52
C ARG A 26 -6.89 -2.25 6.28
N ASN A 27 -7.77 -1.41 6.81
CA ASN A 27 -9.21 -1.56 6.66
C ASN A 27 -9.81 -0.95 5.37
N GLU A 28 -8.97 -0.39 4.49
CA GLU A 28 -9.45 0.16 3.22
C GLU A 28 -9.66 -0.97 2.20
N SER A 29 -10.93 -1.31 1.97
CA SER A 29 -11.36 -2.15 0.85
C SER A 29 -11.75 -1.29 -0.34
N TRP A 30 -11.37 -1.72 -1.53
CA TRP A 30 -11.81 -1.07 -2.77
C TRP A 30 -11.85 -2.08 -3.90
N LYS A 31 -12.73 -1.81 -4.86
CA LYS A 31 -12.82 -2.49 -6.13
C LYS A 31 -12.53 -1.49 -7.25
N GLY A 32 -11.82 -1.92 -8.27
CA GLY A 32 -11.44 -1.04 -9.37
C GLY A 32 -10.88 -1.78 -10.57
N LYS A 33 -10.88 -1.10 -11.71
CA LYS A 33 -10.31 -1.60 -12.97
C LYS A 33 -8.87 -1.19 -13.09
N LEU A 34 -8.02 -2.09 -13.59
CA LEU A 34 -6.64 -1.76 -13.93
C LEU A 34 -6.66 -0.82 -15.14
N ILE A 35 -6.11 0.38 -14.97
CA ILE A 35 -6.04 1.39 -16.03
C ILE A 35 -4.64 1.58 -16.58
N ASP A 36 -3.60 1.20 -15.82
CA ASP A 36 -2.21 1.42 -16.19
C ASP A 36 -1.25 0.53 -15.37
N LYS A 37 -0.08 0.24 -15.95
CA LYS A 37 0.98 -0.59 -15.37
C LYS A 37 2.31 0.16 -15.48
N LYS A 38 3.06 0.25 -14.38
CA LYS A 38 4.37 0.93 -14.36
C LYS A 38 5.42 0.07 -13.67
N HIS A 39 6.53 -0.15 -14.35
CA HIS A 39 7.77 -0.67 -13.78
C HIS A 39 8.71 0.50 -13.50
N ARG A 40 9.46 0.40 -12.40
CA ARG A 40 10.52 1.34 -12.03
C ARG A 40 11.65 0.54 -11.40
N GLU A 41 12.84 0.69 -11.97
CA GLU A 41 14.07 0.29 -11.32
C GLU A 41 14.38 1.26 -10.17
N LEU A 42 14.78 0.69 -9.05
CA LEU A 42 15.30 1.39 -7.89
C LEU A 42 16.82 1.40 -8.04
N VAL A 43 17.38 2.59 -7.94
CA VAL A 43 18.82 2.83 -7.86
C VAL A 43 19.12 3.36 -6.47
N ASP A 44 20.24 2.92 -5.91
CA ASP A 44 20.78 3.49 -4.67
C ASP A 44 21.48 4.84 -4.93
N ASP A 45 22.03 5.43 -3.87
CA ASP A 45 22.66 6.76 -3.93
C ASP A 45 23.94 6.77 -4.79
N ASP A 46 24.56 5.61 -5.01
CA ASP A 46 25.72 5.43 -5.88
C ASP A 46 25.32 5.22 -7.35
N GLY A 47 24.01 5.13 -7.63
CA GLY A 47 23.47 4.90 -8.97
C GLY A 47 23.43 3.43 -9.36
N ASP A 48 23.76 2.52 -8.45
CA ASP A 48 23.72 1.08 -8.68
C ASP A 48 22.30 0.53 -8.51
N HIS A 49 21.99 -0.52 -9.25
CA HIS A 49 20.67 -1.14 -9.22
C HIS A 49 20.40 -1.79 -7.85
N SER A 50 19.43 -1.23 -7.11
CA SER A 50 19.02 -1.68 -5.77
C SER A 50 17.71 -2.48 -5.76
N GLY A 51 17.02 -2.59 -6.90
CA GLY A 51 15.91 -3.53 -7.09
C GLY A 51 14.82 -3.04 -8.04
N ASP A 52 13.71 -3.76 -8.10
CA ASP A 52 12.58 -3.45 -8.98
C ASP A 52 11.30 -3.15 -8.22
N ARG A 53 10.54 -2.18 -8.72
CA ARG A 53 9.18 -1.89 -8.25
C ARG A 53 8.16 -2.01 -9.38
N TRP A 54 7.26 -2.99 -9.24
CA TRP A 54 6.15 -3.25 -10.15
C TRP A 54 4.87 -2.64 -9.59
N ILE A 55 4.31 -1.64 -10.27
CA ILE A 55 3.18 -0.83 -9.79
C ILE A 55 1.99 -0.99 -10.73
N LEU A 56 0.86 -1.40 -10.19
CA LEU A 56 -0.43 -1.42 -10.87
C LEU A 56 -1.25 -0.19 -10.46
N LYS A 57 -1.87 0.49 -11.42
CA LYS A 57 -2.77 1.63 -11.18
C LYS A 57 -4.20 1.26 -11.50
N PHE A 58 -5.08 1.50 -10.56
CA PHE A 58 -6.50 1.16 -10.64
C PHE A 58 -7.35 2.41 -10.59
N GLU A 59 -8.44 2.41 -11.32
CA GLU A 59 -9.56 3.34 -11.14
C GLU A 59 -10.66 2.63 -10.37
N THR A 60 -10.95 3.12 -9.17
CA THR A 60 -12.05 2.56 -8.36
C THR A 60 -13.40 3.01 -8.89
N GLU A 61 -14.46 2.33 -8.47
CA GLU A 61 -15.85 2.69 -8.81
C GLU A 61 -16.19 4.14 -8.41
N ASN A 62 -15.52 4.67 -7.39
CA ASN A 62 -15.63 6.06 -6.95
C ASN A 62 -14.73 7.04 -7.74
N ARG A 63 -14.25 6.64 -8.94
CA ARG A 63 -13.30 7.38 -9.80
C ARG A 63 -12.01 7.81 -9.10
N LYS A 64 -11.63 7.13 -8.02
CA LYS A 64 -10.37 7.40 -7.31
C LYS A 64 -9.27 6.53 -7.90
N LYS A 65 -8.11 7.14 -8.16
CA LYS A 65 -6.92 6.41 -8.60
C LYS A 65 -6.25 5.76 -7.39
N LYS A 66 -6.08 4.44 -7.42
CA LYS A 66 -5.32 3.66 -6.43
C LYS A 66 -4.09 3.05 -7.08
N LYS A 67 -3.02 2.93 -6.32
CA LYS A 67 -1.78 2.28 -6.76
C LYS A 67 -1.49 1.13 -5.81
N ALA A 68 -1.09 -0.02 -6.36
CA ALA A 68 -0.58 -1.13 -5.57
C ALA A 68 0.77 -1.57 -6.14
N SER A 69 1.77 -1.67 -5.26
CA SER A 69 2.99 -2.40 -5.59
C SER A 69 2.71 -3.89 -5.49
N VAL A 70 3.08 -4.65 -6.51
CA VAL A 70 2.88 -6.09 -6.60
C VAL A 70 4.20 -6.79 -6.90
N LYS A 71 4.22 -8.11 -6.81
CA LYS A 71 5.33 -8.93 -7.28
C LYS A 71 5.34 -8.97 -8.81
N LYS A 72 6.51 -9.24 -9.41
CA LYS A 72 6.68 -9.37 -10.86
C LYS A 72 5.66 -10.32 -11.49
N GLN A 73 5.47 -11.51 -10.93
CA GLN A 73 4.49 -12.47 -11.42
C GLN A 73 3.07 -11.89 -11.53
N ALA A 74 2.57 -11.27 -10.46
CA ALA A 74 1.24 -10.67 -10.46
C ALA A 74 1.15 -9.44 -11.38
N PHE A 75 2.28 -8.77 -11.65
CA PHE A 75 2.35 -7.72 -12.66
C PHE A 75 2.23 -8.33 -14.06
N ASP A 76 2.98 -9.39 -14.37
CA ASP A 76 2.98 -10.02 -15.69
C ASP A 76 1.62 -10.63 -16.05
N GLU A 77 0.93 -11.23 -15.08
CA GLU A 77 -0.41 -11.81 -15.24
C GLU A 77 -1.54 -10.75 -15.37
N ALA A 78 -1.29 -9.49 -14.99
CA ALA A 78 -2.30 -8.43 -14.97
C ALA A 78 -2.50 -7.78 -16.34
N ASN A 79 -3.75 -7.69 -16.82
CA ASN A 79 -4.09 -7.01 -18.07
C ASN A 79 -4.87 -5.73 -17.83
N ILE A 80 -4.62 -4.71 -18.65
CA ILE A 80 -5.37 -3.44 -18.59
C ILE A 80 -6.84 -3.73 -18.89
N GLY A 81 -7.73 -3.19 -18.07
CA GLY A 81 -9.17 -3.45 -18.11
C GLY A 81 -9.66 -4.51 -17.12
N ASP A 82 -8.76 -5.35 -16.61
CA ASP A 82 -9.10 -6.36 -15.60
C ASP A 82 -9.64 -5.71 -14.32
N THR A 83 -10.59 -6.39 -13.66
CA THR A 83 -11.18 -5.92 -12.40
C THR A 83 -10.47 -6.57 -11.22
N TYR A 84 -10.11 -5.74 -10.24
CA TYR A 84 -9.44 -6.17 -9.02
C TYR A 84 -10.21 -5.70 -7.80
N GLU A 85 -10.11 -6.49 -6.74
CA GLU A 85 -10.59 -6.14 -5.42
C GLU A 85 -9.46 -6.26 -4.40
N LYS A 86 -9.33 -5.23 -3.57
CA LYS A 86 -8.56 -5.28 -2.33
C LYS A 86 -9.52 -5.53 -1.19
N LYS A 87 -9.45 -6.72 -0.59
CA LYS A 87 -10.24 -7.07 0.58
C LYS A 87 -9.68 -6.42 1.85
N LYS A 88 -10.57 -6.14 2.80
CA LYS A 88 -10.22 -5.62 4.13
C LYS A 88 -9.22 -6.57 4.79
N GLY A 89 -8.10 -6.06 5.30
CA GLY A 89 -7.08 -6.89 5.94
C GLY A 89 -5.93 -7.34 5.03
N GLN A 90 -6.10 -7.25 3.70
CA GLN A 90 -5.08 -7.63 2.72
C GLN A 90 -4.26 -6.43 2.24
N PHE A 91 -2.97 -6.65 1.97
CA PHE A 91 -2.07 -5.62 1.46
C PHE A 91 -2.06 -5.55 -0.08
N THR A 92 -2.34 -6.66 -0.74
CA THR A 92 -2.32 -6.79 -2.20
C THR A 92 -3.72 -6.99 -2.77
N PRO A 93 -4.07 -6.35 -3.90
CA PRO A 93 -5.33 -6.61 -4.59
C PRO A 93 -5.31 -7.96 -5.30
N THR A 94 -6.46 -8.63 -5.37
CA THR A 94 -6.68 -9.89 -6.10
C THR A 94 -7.62 -9.66 -7.28
N LYS A 95 -7.34 -10.35 -8.40
CA LYS A 95 -8.21 -10.31 -9.58
C LYS A 95 -9.55 -10.99 -9.26
N ILE A 96 -10.65 -10.44 -9.77
CA ILE A 96 -12.00 -11.04 -9.74
C ILE A 96 -12.35 -11.52 -11.15
#